data_AF-A0AB74E2N8-F1
#
_entry.id   AF-A0AB74E2N8-F1
#
_cell.length_a   1.000
_cell.length_b   1.000
_cell.length_c   1.000
_cell.angle_alpha   90.00
_cell.angle_beta   90.00
_cell.angle_gamma   90.00
#
_symmetry.space_group_name_H-M   'P 1'
#
loop_
_entity.id
_entity.type
_entity.pdbx_description
1 polymer ?
#
loop_
_entity_poly.entity_id
_entity_poly.type
_entity_poly.pdbx_seq_one_letter_code
_entity_poly.pdbx_strand_id
1 'polypeptide(L)'
;ACGNKDEQDKSDKNESSNKTDSNNVKQIATDKDVQGDDYRMILPFKESQARGLLQQNMASGYNGEDFEDGLLKQSKEVFPTDKYLYQDGQYLDKDTINSYLDPK
;
A
#
# COMPACT_ATOMS: atom_id res chain seq x y z
N ALA A 1 -0.01 38.25 31.10
CA ALA A 1 0.40 37.37 32.20
C ALA A 1 0.43 35.94 31.66
N CYS A 2 1.61 35.32 31.65
CA CYS A 2 1.77 33.90 31.35
C CYS A 2 1.42 33.10 32.61
N GLY A 3 0.66 32.01 32.46
CA GLY A 3 0.37 31.06 33.52
C GLY A 3 0.45 29.63 32.99
N ASN A 4 1.57 28.98 33.27
CA ASN A 4 1.86 27.57 33.04
C ASN A 4 0.81 26.66 33.70
N LYS A 5 0.47 25.56 33.01
CA LYS A 5 0.26 24.26 33.63
C LYS A 5 1.02 23.23 32.80
N ASP A 6 2.04 22.68 33.44
CA ASP A 6 2.80 21.52 33.00
C ASP A 6 1.88 20.29 33.02
N GLU A 7 1.78 19.58 31.91
CA GLU A 7 1.35 18.18 31.88
C GLU A 7 2.22 17.44 30.88
N GLN A 8 2.81 16.34 31.37
CA GLN A 8 3.89 15.58 30.79
C GLN A 8 3.44 14.84 29.53
N ASP A 9 4.09 15.13 28.40
CA ASP A 9 4.00 14.29 27.21
C ASP A 9 5.26 13.39 27.14
N LYS A 10 5.06 12.12 27.49
CA LYS A 10 5.98 11.03 27.18
C LYS A 10 5.43 10.32 25.95
N SER A 11 6.09 10.46 24.81
CA SER A 11 6.09 9.39 23.81
C SER A 11 7.40 9.41 23.03
N ASP A 12 7.87 8.19 22.79
CA ASP A 12 9.28 7.83 22.67
C ASP A 12 9.95 8.31 21.39
N LYS A 13 11.19 8.79 21.56
CA LYS A 13 12.20 8.85 20.50
C LYS A 13 12.50 7.43 20.02
N ASN A 14 12.24 7.15 18.75
CA ASN A 14 13.00 6.14 18.00
C ASN A 14 13.83 6.84 16.92
N GLU A 15 15.03 7.27 17.32
CA GLU A 15 16.24 7.25 16.50
C GLU A 15 16.47 5.81 15.99
N SER A 16 17.09 5.47 14.86
CA SER A 16 17.78 6.16 13.79
C SER A 16 18.08 5.10 12.73
N SER A 17 18.09 5.48 11.45
CA SER A 17 19.18 5.05 10.57
C SER A 17 19.25 6.00 9.39
N ASN A 18 20.26 6.87 9.48
CA ASN A 18 20.80 7.65 8.39
C ASN A 18 21.72 6.74 7.55
N LYS A 19 21.35 6.53 6.30
CA LYS A 19 22.31 6.26 5.22
C LYS A 19 21.91 7.13 4.04
N THR A 20 22.83 8.01 3.66
CA THR A 20 22.76 8.90 2.52
C THR A 20 23.14 8.11 1.27
N ASP A 21 22.16 7.80 0.42
CA ASP A 21 22.38 7.43 -0.98
C ASP A 21 21.42 8.28 -1.83
N SER A 22 21.97 9.28 -2.52
CA SER A 22 21.24 10.15 -3.45
C SER A 22 20.46 9.31 -4.45
N ASN A 23 19.14 9.48 -4.46
CA ASN A 23 18.10 8.85 -5.31
C ASN A 23 17.33 7.66 -4.71
N ASN A 24 17.61 7.20 -3.48
CA ASN A 24 16.77 6.21 -2.80
C ASN A 24 15.84 6.89 -1.79
N VAL A 25 14.58 7.12 -2.18
CA VAL A 25 13.55 7.55 -1.22
C VAL A 25 13.44 6.45 -0.17
N LYS A 26 13.71 6.78 1.09
CA LYS A 26 13.62 5.86 2.22
C LYS A 26 12.20 5.28 2.26
N GLN A 27 12.09 3.99 1.93
CA GLN A 27 10.81 3.30 1.98
C GLN A 27 10.44 3.07 3.44
N ILE A 28 9.29 3.60 3.83
CA ILE A 28 8.72 3.42 5.17
C ILE A 28 7.36 2.74 5.02
N ALA A 29 6.96 1.96 6.02
CA ALA A 29 5.62 1.36 6.05
C ALA A 29 4.66 2.27 6.81
N THR A 30 3.38 2.18 6.51
CA THR A 30 2.31 2.77 7.34
C THR A 30 2.30 2.19 8.75
N ASP A 31 1.64 2.90 9.67
CA ASP A 31 1.56 2.50 11.07
C ASP A 31 0.74 1.20 11.25
N LYS A 32 1.21 0.32 12.13
CA LYS A 32 0.54 -0.95 12.45
C LYS A 32 -0.81 -0.70 13.14
N ASP A 33 -0.87 0.31 14.00
CA ASP A 33 -2.08 0.58 14.78
C ASP A 33 -3.25 1.06 13.91
N VAL A 34 -2.95 1.63 12.74
CA VAL A 34 -3.94 2.08 11.75
C VAL A 34 -4.43 0.92 10.87
N GLN A 35 -3.57 -0.05 10.56
CA GLN A 35 -3.89 -1.13 9.63
C GLN A 35 -4.58 -2.35 10.28
N GLY A 36 -4.38 -2.58 11.57
CA GLY A 36 -4.88 -3.78 12.24
C GLY A 36 -4.36 -5.07 11.60
N ASP A 37 -5.28 -5.92 11.13
CA ASP A 37 -4.97 -7.23 10.53
C ASP A 37 -4.68 -7.15 9.01
N ASP A 38 -4.83 -5.97 8.40
CA ASP A 38 -4.58 -5.75 6.98
C ASP A 38 -3.10 -5.49 6.66
N TYR A 39 -2.76 -5.57 5.38
CA TYR A 39 -1.42 -5.25 4.94
C TYR A 39 -1.11 -3.77 5.13
N ARG A 40 0.07 -3.52 5.69
CA ARG A 40 0.66 -2.17 5.71
C ARG A 40 1.16 -1.80 4.32
N MET A 41 1.01 -0.53 3.96
CA MET A 41 1.39 -0.02 2.65
C MET A 41 2.80 0.55 2.66
N ILE A 42 3.49 0.45 1.52
CA ILE A 42 4.81 1.05 1.30
C ILE A 42 4.64 2.54 0.93
N LEU A 43 5.40 3.41 1.59
CA LEU A 43 5.52 4.84 1.29
C LEU A 43 6.89 5.16 0.67
N PRO A 44 6.97 6.11 -0.27
CA PRO A 44 5.88 6.91 -0.81
C PRO A 44 4.92 6.06 -1.65
N PHE A 45 3.64 6.42 -1.59
CA PHE A 45 2.60 5.70 -2.33
C PHE A 45 2.91 5.73 -3.83
N LYS A 46 2.79 4.58 -4.47
CA LYS A 46 2.89 4.43 -5.92
C LYS A 46 1.59 3.85 -6.43
N GLU A 47 0.94 4.59 -7.30
CA GLU A 47 -0.28 4.14 -7.96
C GLU A 47 -0.02 2.91 -8.83
N SER A 48 -1.04 2.07 -8.99
CA SER A 48 -1.02 0.97 -9.96
C SER A 48 -0.70 1.47 -11.37
N GLN A 49 0.23 0.81 -12.06
CA GLN A 49 0.50 1.07 -13.48
C GLN A 49 -0.72 0.72 -14.35
N ALA A 50 -1.63 -0.11 -13.83
CA ALA A 50 -2.85 -0.55 -14.47
C ALA A 50 -4.11 0.19 -13.98
N ARG A 51 -3.96 1.29 -13.20
CA ARG A 51 -5.08 1.97 -12.53
C ARG A 51 -6.23 2.33 -13.50
N GLY A 52 -7.46 1.94 -13.17
CA GLY A 52 -8.63 2.23 -14.00
C GLY A 52 -9.08 1.08 -14.91
N LEU A 53 -8.23 0.06 -15.12
CA LEU A 53 -8.59 -1.06 -16.01
C LEU A 53 -9.73 -1.92 -15.46
N LEU A 54 -9.86 -2.06 -14.14
CA LEU A 54 -10.95 -2.83 -13.56
C LEU A 54 -12.31 -2.19 -13.83
N GLN A 55 -12.39 -0.86 -13.74
CA GLN A 55 -13.62 -0.13 -14.04
C GLN A 55 -14.01 -0.22 -15.52
N GLN A 56 -13.04 -0.43 -16.42
CA GLN A 56 -13.27 -0.54 -17.86
C GLN A 56 -13.64 -1.96 -18.30
N ASN A 57 -13.07 -2.98 -17.64
CA ASN A 57 -13.16 -4.37 -18.10
C ASN A 57 -14.11 -5.26 -17.29
N MET A 58 -14.49 -4.85 -16.08
CA MET A 58 -15.42 -5.63 -15.25
C MET A 58 -16.88 -5.34 -15.60
N ALA A 59 -17.73 -6.37 -15.50
CA ALA A 59 -19.14 -6.27 -15.86
C ALA A 59 -19.95 -5.33 -14.92
N SER A 60 -19.49 -5.14 -13.68
CA SER A 60 -20.09 -4.22 -12.72
C SER A 60 -19.04 -3.73 -11.72
N GLY A 61 -19.32 -2.63 -11.02
CA GLY A 61 -18.46 -2.14 -9.93
C GLY A 61 -18.30 -3.15 -8.81
N TYR A 62 -19.38 -3.84 -8.43
CA TYR A 62 -19.37 -4.91 -7.44
C TYR A 62 -18.41 -6.05 -7.83
N ASN A 63 -18.42 -6.44 -9.10
CA ASN A 63 -17.51 -7.50 -9.58
C ASN A 63 -16.04 -7.07 -9.50
N GLY A 64 -15.75 -5.79 -9.68
CA GLY A 64 -14.39 -5.25 -9.54
C GLY A 64 -13.91 -5.26 -8.09
N GLU A 65 -14.77 -4.80 -7.17
CA GLU A 65 -14.50 -4.80 -5.72
C GLU A 65 -14.32 -6.23 -5.18
N ASP A 66 -15.25 -7.13 -5.49
CA ASP A 66 -15.17 -8.54 -5.08
C ASP A 66 -13.90 -9.24 -5.62
N PHE A 67 -13.47 -8.87 -6.84
CA PHE A 67 -12.25 -9.40 -7.43
C PHE A 67 -10.99 -8.92 -6.69
N GLU A 68 -10.89 -7.61 -6.38
CA GLU A 68 -9.77 -7.05 -5.62
C GLU A 68 -9.72 -7.64 -4.20
N ASP A 69 -10.85 -7.66 -3.50
CA ASP A 69 -10.96 -8.18 -2.13
C ASP A 69 -10.68 -9.68 -2.06
N GLY A 70 -11.20 -10.45 -3.01
CA GLY A 70 -10.95 -11.88 -3.12
C GLY A 70 -9.47 -12.19 -3.34
N LEU A 71 -8.81 -11.42 -4.22
CA LEU A 71 -7.37 -11.56 -4.47
C LEU A 71 -6.55 -11.17 -3.23
N LEU A 72 -6.92 -10.08 -2.55
CA LEU A 72 -6.25 -9.65 -1.33
C LEU A 72 -6.38 -10.70 -0.23
N LYS A 73 -7.57 -11.28 -0.05
CA LYS A 73 -7.82 -12.36 0.91
C LYS A 73 -6.95 -13.59 0.60
N GLN A 74 -6.92 -14.02 -0.66
CA GLN A 74 -6.07 -15.15 -1.07
C GLN A 74 -4.58 -14.84 -0.85
N SER A 75 -4.17 -13.59 -1.06
CA SER A 75 -2.80 -13.15 -0.83
C SER A 75 -2.40 -13.28 0.63
N LYS A 76 -3.31 -12.97 1.59
CA LYS A 76 -3.03 -13.11 3.04
C LYS A 76 -2.71 -14.56 3.45
N GLU A 77 -3.27 -15.54 2.76
CA GLU A 77 -2.98 -16.96 3.03
C GLU A 77 -1.57 -17.37 2.60
N VAL A 78 -1.07 -16.80 1.49
CA VAL A 78 0.23 -17.13 0.91
C VAL A 78 1.34 -16.22 1.46
N PHE A 79 1.02 -14.96 1.72
CA PHE A 79 1.92 -13.90 2.14
C PHE A 79 1.39 -13.26 3.44
N PRO A 80 1.77 -13.78 4.61
CA PRO A 80 1.30 -13.25 5.89
C PRO A 80 1.53 -11.74 6.07
N THR A 81 0.52 -11.01 6.59
CA THR A 81 0.52 -9.54 6.72
C THR A 81 1.53 -9.01 7.75
N ASP A 82 2.02 -9.87 8.66
CA ASP A 82 3.07 -9.57 9.62
C ASP A 82 4.47 -9.48 8.99
N LYS A 83 4.67 -10.18 7.86
CA LYS A 83 5.96 -10.30 7.16
C LYS A 83 6.03 -9.49 5.87
N TYR A 84 4.90 -9.27 5.20
CA TYR A 84 4.85 -8.63 3.89
C TYR A 84 4.11 -7.30 3.94
N LEU A 85 4.48 -6.40 3.03
CA LEU A 85 3.83 -5.11 2.82
C LEU A 85 3.09 -5.13 1.49
N TYR A 86 2.03 -4.34 1.39
CA TYR A 86 1.26 -4.18 0.17
C TYR A 86 1.76 -3.01 -0.68
N GLN A 87 1.74 -3.23 -1.99
CA GLN A 87 1.95 -2.22 -3.01
C GLN A 87 1.08 -2.55 -4.22
N ASP A 88 0.50 -1.51 -4.82
CA ASP A 88 -0.24 -1.64 -6.07
C ASP A 88 0.62 -2.23 -7.20
N GLY A 89 -0.01 -2.88 -8.18
CA GLY A 89 0.68 -3.53 -9.30
C GLY A 89 1.61 -2.59 -10.08
N GLN A 90 2.92 -2.86 -10.03
CA GLN A 90 3.95 -2.04 -10.69
C GLN A 90 4.52 -2.66 -11.98
N TYR A 91 4.37 -3.97 -12.17
CA TYR A 91 5.10 -4.70 -13.22
C TYR A 91 4.33 -4.83 -14.54
N LEU A 92 3.00 -4.83 -14.47
CA LEU A 92 2.13 -4.92 -15.65
C LEU A 92 1.41 -3.59 -15.81
N ASP A 93 1.78 -2.84 -16.84
CA ASP A 93 1.13 -1.59 -17.20
C ASP A 93 -0.16 -1.84 -18.01
N LYS A 94 -0.88 -0.75 -18.30
CA LYS A 94 -2.15 -0.82 -19.04
C LYS A 94 -2.00 -1.46 -20.41
N ASP A 95 -0.96 -1.06 -21.14
CA ASP A 95 -0.76 -1.48 -22.52
C ASP A 95 -0.45 -2.98 -22.57
N THR A 96 0.37 -3.47 -21.64
CA THR A 96 0.69 -4.90 -21.50
C THR A 96 -0.57 -5.70 -21.17
N ILE A 97 -1.36 -5.25 -20.20
CA ILE A 97 -2.59 -5.96 -19.79
C ILE A 97 -3.61 -5.97 -20.92
N ASN A 98 -3.86 -4.84 -21.58
CA ASN A 98 -4.79 -4.77 -22.70
C ASN A 98 -4.34 -5.69 -23.84
N SER A 99 -3.04 -5.73 -24.15
CA SER A 99 -2.51 -6.67 -25.14
C SER A 99 -2.74 -8.14 -24.77
N TYR A 100 -2.85 -8.49 -23.49
CA TYR A 100 -3.16 -9.85 -23.05
C TYR A 100 -4.66 -10.16 -23.08
N LEU A 101 -5.50 -9.14 -22.95
CA LEU A 101 -6.96 -9.25 -23.01
C LEU A 101 -7.48 -9.29 -24.45
N ASP A 102 -6.71 -8.72 -25.39
CA ASP A 102 -7.04 -8.75 -26.81
C ASP A 102 -7.02 -10.17 -27.39
N PRO A 103 -7.86 -10.45 -28.40
CA PRO A 103 -7.84 -11.73 -29.10
C PRO A 103 -6.48 -11.97 -29.77
N LYS A 104 -6.05 -13.23 -29.80
CA LYS A 104 -4.80 -13.67 -30.45
C LYS A 104 -4.88 -13.64 -31.98
#